data_AF-A0A7V2JN87-F1
#
_entry.id   AF-A0A7V2JN87-F1
#
_cell.length_a   1.000
_cell.length_b   1.000
_cell.length_c   1.000
_cell.angle_alpha   90.00
_cell.angle_beta   90.00
_cell.angle_gamma   90.00
#
_symmetry.space_group_name_H-M   'P 1'
#
loop_
_entity.id
_entity.type
_entity.pdbx_description
1 polymer ?
#
loop_
_entity_poly.entity_id
_entity_poly.type
_entity_poly.pdbx_seq_one_letter_code
_entity_poly.pdbx_strand_id
1 'polypeptide(L)'
;KDIDGLCGYVFKSRSPSCGLDDTPVYAVNKQIQQYTSGLFCDYLQKLYPDMPFTDETKLANKVVRNGFIKRVYKFFYDKKR
;
A
#
# COMPACT_ATOMS: atom_id res chain seq x y z
N LYS A 1 -16.77 9.80 1.20
CA LYS A 1 -16.16 10.42 0.00
C LYS A 1 -15.68 9.27 -0.85
N ASP A 2 -16.43 8.96 -1.90
CA ASP A 2 -16.20 7.80 -2.75
C ASP A 2 -14.85 7.91 -3.43
N ILE A 3 -14.12 6.79 -3.38
CA ILE A 3 -12.75 6.65 -3.83
C ILE A 3 -12.75 6.24 -5.32
N ASP A 4 -13.84 6.53 -6.03
CA ASP A 4 -14.18 5.97 -7.35
C ASP A 4 -13.21 6.34 -8.48
N GLY A 5 -12.31 7.29 -8.25
CA GLY A 5 -11.24 7.65 -9.20
C GLY A 5 -9.89 6.97 -8.95
N LEU A 6 -9.69 6.25 -7.84
CA LEU A 6 -8.37 5.66 -7.57
C LEU A 6 -8.10 4.45 -8.44
N CYS A 7 -6.87 4.42 -8.97
CA CYS A 7 -6.33 3.32 -9.77
C CYS A 7 -5.05 2.72 -9.19
N GLY A 8 -4.64 3.22 -8.03
CA GLY A 8 -3.48 2.78 -7.27
C GLY A 8 -3.22 3.70 -6.09
N TYR A 9 -2.47 3.20 -5.12
CA TYR A 9 -2.12 3.97 -3.92
C TYR A 9 -0.66 3.74 -3.51
N VAL A 10 0.03 4.82 -3.14
CA VAL A 10 1.39 4.78 -2.60
C VAL A 10 1.33 5.11 -1.12
N PHE A 11 1.68 4.13 -0.29
CA PHE A 11 1.71 4.27 1.15
C PHE A 11 3.01 4.94 1.64
N LYS A 12 2.90 5.68 2.75
CA LYS A 12 4.05 6.21 3.48
C LYS A 12 4.63 5.10 4.36
N SER A 13 5.88 4.71 4.14
CA SER A 13 6.53 3.63 4.91
C SER A 13 6.69 4.01 6.38
N ARG A 14 6.68 3.00 7.26
CA ARG A 14 6.79 3.13 8.73
C ARG A 14 5.71 3.97 9.42
N SER A 15 4.62 4.30 8.73
CA SER A 15 3.48 4.99 9.33
C SER A 15 2.58 3.98 10.07
N PRO A 16 2.26 4.18 11.36
CA PRO A 16 1.34 3.31 12.09
C PRO A 16 -0.08 3.27 11.50
N SER A 17 -0.43 4.26 10.68
CA SER A 17 -1.70 4.29 9.97
C SER A 17 -1.62 3.61 8.59
N CYS A 18 -0.49 3.75 7.88
CA CYS A 18 -0.39 3.48 6.44
C CYS A 18 0.71 2.50 6.01
N GLY A 19 1.55 1.98 6.91
CA GLY A 19 2.65 1.09 6.53
C GLY A 19 2.15 -0.21 5.88
N LEU A 20 2.79 -0.63 4.80
CA LEU A 20 2.52 -1.91 4.12
C LEU A 20 3.55 -2.92 4.64
N ASP A 21 3.16 -3.67 5.66
CA ASP A 21 3.98 -4.68 6.36
C ASP A 21 5.31 -4.18 6.96
N ASP A 22 5.42 -2.87 7.24
CA ASP A 22 6.64 -2.23 7.76
C ASP A 22 6.38 -1.38 9.01
N THR A 23 5.27 -1.65 9.73
CA THR A 23 4.97 -0.96 11.00
C THR A 23 5.44 -1.81 12.17
N PRO A 24 6.48 -1.39 12.93
CA PRO A 24 6.95 -2.13 14.09
C PRO A 24 5.93 -2.03 15.24
N VAL A 25 5.45 -3.18 15.72
CA VAL A 25 4.72 -3.29 16.98
C VAL A 25 5.73 -3.49 18.10
N TYR A 26 5.76 -2.56 19.04
CA TYR A 26 6.65 -2.61 20.18
C TYR A 26 5.98 -3.34 21.36
N ALA A 27 6.69 -4.30 21.94
CA ALA A 27 6.31 -4.89 23.22
C ALA A 27 6.52 -3.90 24.37
N VAL A 28 5.97 -4.21 25.56
CA VAL A 28 6.09 -3.37 26.77
C VAL A 28 7.55 -3.09 27.14
N ASN A 29 8.47 -3.97 26.77
CA ASN A 29 9.92 -3.82 26.95
C ASN A 29 10.63 -3.06 25.82
N LYS A 30 9.90 -2.37 24.93
CA LYS A 30 10.40 -1.61 23.77
C LYS A 30 11.12 -2.42 22.69
N GLN A 31 11.02 -3.76 22.72
CA GLN A 31 11.52 -4.59 21.62
C GLN A 31 10.48 -4.68 20.50
N ILE A 32 10.95 -4.78 19.25
CA ILE A 32 10.08 -5.00 18.08
C ILE A 32 9.59 -6.45 18.14
N GLN A 33 8.28 -6.63 18.26
CA GLN A 33 7.64 -7.93 18.42
C GLN A 33 7.14 -8.50 17.08
N GLN A 34 6.66 -7.63 16.19
CA GLN A 34 6.19 -7.99 14.84
C GLN A 34 6.10 -6.75 13.96
N TYR A 35 6.05 -6.97 12.64
CA TYR A 35 5.70 -5.94 11.66
C TYR A 35 4.27 -6.14 11.19
N THR A 36 3.45 -5.10 11.21
CA THR A 36 2.07 -5.17 10.73
C THR A 36 1.82 -4.16 9.61
N SER A 37 0.80 -4.44 8.81
CA SER A 37 0.17 -3.41 7.99
C SER A 37 -0.61 -2.45 8.89
N GLY A 38 -0.58 -1.15 8.56
CA GLY A 38 -1.39 -0.15 9.25
C GLY A 38 -2.88 -0.38 8.98
N LEU A 39 -3.77 -0.04 9.93
CA LEU A 39 -5.21 -0.28 9.83
C LEU A 39 -5.84 0.28 8.54
N PHE A 40 -5.32 1.40 8.03
CA PHE A 40 -5.79 1.99 6.78
C PHE A 40 -5.37 1.18 5.55
N CYS A 41 -4.18 0.58 5.59
CA CYS A 41 -3.67 -0.29 4.52
C CYS A 41 -4.53 -1.56 4.41
N ASP A 42 -4.81 -2.22 5.55
CA ASP A 42 -5.65 -3.41 5.59
C ASP A 42 -7.10 -3.11 5.12
N TYR A 43 -7.67 -1.99 5.57
CA TYR A 43 -9.00 -1.57 5.14
C TYR A 43 -9.07 -1.28 3.62
N LEU A 44 -8.08 -0.56 3.07
CA LEU A 44 -8.02 -0.29 1.62
C LEU A 44 -7.81 -1.56 0.79
N GLN A 45 -6.98 -2.49 1.24
CA GLN A 45 -6.76 -3.77 0.57
C GLN A 45 -8.04 -4.62 0.56
N LYS A 46 -8.83 -4.60 1.64
CA LYS A 46 -10.13 -5.27 1.70
C LYS A 46 -11.18 -4.64 0.80
N LEU A 47 -11.20 -3.31 0.71
CA LEU A 47 -12.15 -2.58 -0.15
C LEU A 47 -11.80 -2.69 -1.64
N TYR A 48 -10.50 -2.74 -1.98
CA TYR A 48 -10.01 -2.73 -3.36
C TYR A 48 -8.93 -3.80 -3.57
N PRO A 49 -9.30 -5.10 -3.52
CA PRO A 49 -8.33 -6.21 -3.57
C PRO A 49 -7.52 -6.24 -4.86
N ASP A 50 -8.12 -5.81 -5.98
CA ASP A 50 -7.46 -5.82 -7.29
C ASP A 50 -6.68 -4.54 -7.59
N MET A 51 -6.79 -3.52 -6.73
CA MET A 51 -6.11 -2.24 -6.94
C MET A 51 -4.62 -2.38 -6.62
N PRO A 52 -3.71 -1.84 -7.45
CA PRO A 52 -2.28 -1.91 -7.15
C PRO A 52 -1.89 -1.00 -5.98
N PHE A 53 -1.14 -1.56 -5.05
CA PHE A 53 -0.55 -0.86 -3.91
C PHE A 53 0.98 -0.91 -3.93
N THR A 54 1.64 0.11 -3.39
CA THR A 54 3.09 0.12 -3.15
C THR A 54 3.43 1.08 -2.00
N ASP A 55 4.69 1.15 -1.59
CA ASP A 55 5.18 2.13 -0.61
C ASP A 55 6.33 2.96 -1.20
N GLU A 56 6.60 4.12 -0.60
CA GLU A 56 7.62 5.05 -1.11
C GLU A 56 9.02 4.44 -1.20
N THR A 57 9.36 3.50 -0.30
CA THR A 57 10.67 2.86 -0.25
C THR A 57 10.84 1.89 -1.40
N LYS A 58 9.81 1.10 -1.69
CA LYS A 58 9.73 0.24 -2.89
C LYS A 58 9.72 1.06 -4.18
N LEU A 59 9.04 2.21 -4.19
CA LEU A 59 8.97 3.10 -5.35
C LEU A 59 10.33 3.72 -5.73
N ALA A 60 11.29 3.81 -4.81
CA ALA A 60 12.66 4.26 -5.09
C ALA A 60 13.39 3.31 -6.06
N ASN A 61 13.03 2.02 -6.08
CA ASN A 61 13.56 1.06 -7.04
C ASN A 61 12.87 1.22 -8.41
N LYS A 62 13.64 1.57 -9.45
CA LYS A 62 13.12 1.79 -10.82
C LYS A 62 12.32 0.60 -11.37
N VAL A 63 12.73 -0.63 -11.07
CA VAL A 63 12.04 -1.85 -11.55
C VAL A 63 10.66 -1.96 -10.90
N VAL A 64 10.60 -1.78 -9.58
CA VAL A 64 9.35 -1.84 -8.82
C VAL A 64 8.41 -0.71 -9.23
N ARG A 65 8.94 0.50 -9.41
CA ARG A 65 8.19 1.66 -9.90
C ARG A 65 7.55 1.42 -11.25
N ASN A 66 8.33 0.91 -12.22
CA ASN A 66 7.82 0.62 -13.55
C ASN A 66 6.74 -0.48 -13.50
N GLY A 67 6.92 -1.50 -12.66
CA GLY A 67 5.92 -2.54 -12.44
C GLY A 67 4.62 -1.99 -11.84
N PHE A 68 4.72 -1.11 -10.83
CA PHE A 68 3.58 -0.45 -10.22
C PHE A 68 2.80 0.40 -11.23
N ILE A 69 3.48 1.27 -11.99
CA ILE A 69 2.85 2.11 -13.01
C ILE A 69 2.11 1.26 -14.05
N LYS A 70 2.72 0.16 -14.53
CA LYS A 70 2.06 -0.77 -15.46
C LYS A 70 0.77 -1.36 -14.88
N ARG A 71 0.78 -1.78 -13.61
CA ARG A 71 -0.41 -2.30 -12.95
C ARG A 71 -1.50 -1.24 -12.78
N VAL A 72 -1.12 0.01 -12.46
CA VAL A 72 -2.05 1.15 -12.36
C VAL A 72 -2.76 1.38 -13.70
N TYR A 73 -2.01 1.44 -14.79
CA TYR A 73 -2.61 1.60 -16.13
C TYR A 73 -3.53 0.43 -16.48
N LYS A 74 -3.08 -0.81 -16.23
CA LYS A 74 -3.91 -2.00 -16.45
C LYS A 74 -5.24 -1.90 -15.69
N PHE A 75 -5.18 -1.62 -14.39
CA PHE A 75 -6.36 -1.47 -13.54
C PHE A 75 -7.29 -0.34 -14.04
N PHE A 76 -6.75 0.80 -14.43
CA PHE A 76 -7.53 1.92 -14.99
C PHE A 76 -8.29 1.53 -16.26
N TYR A 77 -7.62 0.83 -17.19
CA TYR A 77 -8.28 0.40 -18.43
C TYR A 77 -9.30 -0.71 -18.18
N ASP A 78 -9.03 -1.64 -17.26
CA ASP A 78 -9.96 -2.71 -16.89
C ASP A 78 -11.23 -2.13 -16.25
N LYS A 79 -11.13 -1.08 -15.42
CA LYS A 79 -12.28 -0.39 -14.80
C LYS A 79 -13.15 0.40 -15.79
N LYS A 80 -12.62 0.75 -16.97
CA LYS A 80 -13.33 1.49 -18.03
C LYS A 80 -14.10 0.59 -19.00
N ARG A 81 -13.89 -0.72 -18.95
CA ARG A 81 -14.63 -1.70 -19.76
C ARG A 81 -15.87 -2.15 -19.01
#